data_AF-A0AAW8NS68-F1
#
_entry.id   AF-A0AAW8NS68-F1
#
_cell.length_a   1.000
_cell.length_b   1.000
_cell.length_c   1.000
_cell.angle_alpha   90.00
_cell.angle_beta   90.00
_cell.angle_gamma   90.00
#
_symmetry.space_group_name_H-M   'P 1'
#
loop_
_entity.id
_entity.type
_entity.pdbx_description
1 polymer ?
#
loop_
_entity_poly.entity_id
_entity_poly.type
_entity_poly.pdbx_seq_one_letter_code
_entity_poly.pdbx_strand_id
1 'polypeptide(L)'
;MGLADLKKSSTQSSTSVSHSRVQQLTLDGLVDDFIDDANRYALGQQMLTSEQNRLTDLAFTAAIDDSTRTETPKKQVVTIKKGDAPVRKATFTLTESAIAHLATLADDCDVAKSKLIRFLIEHHFNLTAEQRKQKEQSIIVE
;
A
#
# COMPACT_ATOMS: atom_id res chain seq x y z
N MET A 1 27.39 17.33 -34.16
CA MET A 1 26.03 16.75 -34.25
C MET A 1 25.05 17.89 -34.04
N GLY A 2 24.26 18.24 -35.06
CA GLY A 2 23.42 19.44 -35.07
C GLY A 2 22.02 19.20 -34.49
N LEU A 3 21.37 20.26 -34.01
CA LEU A 3 20.03 20.28 -33.38
C LEU A 3 18.86 19.85 -34.30
N ALA A 4 19.15 19.24 -35.46
CA ALA A 4 18.18 18.80 -36.45
C ALA A 4 17.63 17.38 -36.21
N ASP A 5 18.27 16.57 -35.35
CA ASP A 5 17.88 15.17 -35.13
C ASP A 5 16.78 14.98 -34.06
N LEU A 6 16.42 16.01 -33.27
CA LEU A 6 15.39 15.90 -32.22
C LEU A 6 13.94 16.11 -32.73
N LYS A 7 13.66 15.72 -33.98
CA LYS A 7 12.35 15.98 -34.59
C LYS A 7 11.73 14.80 -35.32
N LYS A 8 11.72 13.59 -34.73
CA LYS A 8 10.82 12.48 -35.13
C LYS A 8 10.88 11.22 -34.23
N SER A 9 10.52 11.35 -32.96
CA SER A 9 10.13 10.19 -32.13
C SER A 9 9.06 10.60 -31.11
N SER A 10 7.89 10.97 -31.64
CA SER A 10 6.65 11.06 -30.86
C SER A 10 5.89 9.75 -31.11
N THR A 11 5.92 8.85 -30.13
CA THR A 11 5.20 7.59 -30.16
C THR A 11 3.70 7.89 -30.08
N GLN A 12 2.97 7.62 -31.16
CA GLN A 12 1.51 7.66 -31.16
C GLN A 12 0.98 6.43 -30.43
N SER A 13 0.11 6.60 -29.43
CA SER A 13 -0.56 5.51 -28.72
C SER A 13 -1.72 4.97 -29.57
N SER A 14 -1.56 3.77 -30.13
CA SER A 14 -2.64 3.03 -30.78
C SER A 14 -3.47 2.29 -29.74
N THR A 15 -4.39 2.98 -29.06
CA THR A 15 -5.50 2.32 -28.35
C THR A 15 -6.62 2.10 -29.36
N SER A 16 -6.68 0.89 -29.92
CA SER A 16 -7.83 0.37 -30.63
C SER A 16 -8.98 0.16 -29.63
N VAL A 17 -9.85 1.15 -29.48
CA VAL A 17 -11.12 0.99 -28.76
C VAL A 17 -12.20 0.66 -29.79
N SER A 18 -12.81 -0.50 -29.55
CA SER A 18 -13.80 -1.19 -30.35
C SER A 18 -15.03 -0.34 -30.67
N HIS A 19 -15.50 -0.52 -31.89
CA HIS A 19 -16.46 0.27 -32.62
C HIS A 19 -17.93 -0.11 -32.30
N SER A 20 -18.42 0.07 -31.07
CA SER A 20 -19.83 -0.29 -30.76
C SER A 20 -20.65 0.68 -29.91
N ARG A 21 -20.23 1.94 -29.75
CA ARG A 21 -21.10 2.96 -29.13
C ARG A 21 -20.85 4.37 -29.64
N VAL A 22 -20.70 4.52 -30.96
CA VAL A 22 -20.76 5.85 -31.60
C VAL A 22 -22.23 6.21 -31.80
N GLN A 23 -22.98 6.36 -30.71
CA GLN A 23 -24.24 7.10 -30.73
C GLN A 23 -23.92 8.50 -30.20
N GLN A 24 -23.85 9.43 -31.14
CA GLN A 24 -23.80 10.90 -30.99
C GLN A 24 -23.84 11.41 -29.54
N LEU A 25 -22.66 11.50 -28.92
CA LEU A 25 -22.48 12.16 -27.64
C LEU A 25 -22.28 13.65 -27.91
N THR A 26 -23.34 14.45 -27.76
CA THR A 26 -23.19 15.90 -27.61
C THR A 26 -22.42 16.17 -26.30
N LEU A 27 -21.66 17.26 -26.25
CA LEU A 27 -20.88 17.61 -25.06
C LEU A 27 -21.77 17.64 -23.80
N ASP A 28 -22.99 18.13 -23.94
CA ASP A 28 -23.98 18.18 -22.86
C ASP A 28 -24.35 16.77 -22.36
N GLY A 29 -24.53 15.79 -23.26
CA GLY A 29 -24.81 14.40 -22.86
C GLY A 29 -23.65 13.71 -22.15
N LEU A 30 -22.40 14.09 -22.45
CA LEU A 30 -21.21 13.58 -21.75
C LEU A 30 -21.05 14.17 -20.36
N VAL A 31 -21.39 15.46 -20.20
CA VAL A 31 -21.32 16.14 -18.91
C VAL A 31 -22.38 15.59 -17.96
N ASP A 32 -23.60 15.37 -18.46
CA ASP A 32 -24.68 14.80 -17.63
C ASP A 32 -24.37 13.35 -17.19
N ASP A 33 -23.84 12.51 -18.09
CA ASP A 33 -23.43 11.13 -17.76
C ASP A 33 -22.31 11.11 -16.70
N PHE A 34 -21.34 12.04 -16.79
CA PHE A 34 -20.26 12.18 -15.82
C PHE A 34 -20.76 12.66 -14.44
N ILE A 35 -21.72 13.58 -14.41
CA ILE A 35 -22.30 14.08 -13.15
C ILE A 35 -23.10 12.97 -12.46
N ASP A 36 -23.86 12.19 -13.23
CA ASP A 36 -24.65 11.08 -12.67
C ASP A 36 -23.77 9.96 -12.13
N ASP A 37 -22.67 9.63 -12.81
CA ASP A 37 -21.68 8.67 -12.32
C ASP A 37 -20.99 9.15 -11.03
N ALA A 38 -20.64 10.43 -10.96
CA ALA A 38 -20.07 11.02 -9.75
C ALA A 38 -21.05 10.99 -8.57
N ASN A 39 -22.34 11.24 -8.82
CA ASN A 39 -23.38 11.16 -7.80
C ASN A 39 -23.59 9.72 -7.31
N ARG A 40 -23.64 8.74 -8.22
CA ARG A 40 -23.74 7.31 -7.85
C ARG A 40 -22.55 6.86 -7.03
N TYR A 41 -21.34 7.30 -7.39
CA TYR A 41 -20.12 7.03 -6.63
C TYR A 41 -20.17 7.64 -5.22
N ALA A 42 -20.60 8.90 -5.09
CA ALA A 42 -20.75 9.55 -3.79
C ALA A 42 -21.80 8.86 -2.89
N LEU A 43 -22.83 8.27 -3.48
CA LEU A 43 -23.83 7.45 -2.80
C LEU A 43 -23.37 6.01 -2.54
N GLY A 44 -22.17 5.63 -2.94
CA GLY A 44 -21.60 4.29 -2.73
C GLY A 44 -22.21 3.21 -3.63
N GLN A 45 -22.91 3.58 -4.70
CA GLN A 45 -23.48 2.63 -5.65
C GLN A 45 -22.40 2.18 -6.64
N GLN A 46 -21.94 0.93 -6.52
CA GLN A 46 -20.93 0.36 -7.41
C GLN A 46 -21.57 -0.04 -8.75
N MET A 47 -21.19 0.63 -9.83
CA MET A 47 -21.49 0.18 -11.19
C MET A 47 -20.44 -0.88 -11.60
N LEU A 48 -20.85 -2.14 -11.60
CA LEU A 48 -20.07 -3.24 -12.18
C LEU A 48 -20.10 -3.07 -13.71
N THR A 49 -19.11 -2.38 -14.27
CA THR A 49 -18.91 -2.41 -15.71
C THR A 49 -18.51 -3.84 -16.12
N SER A 50 -19.19 -4.37 -17.13
CA SER A 50 -19.16 -5.77 -17.56
C SER A 50 -17.79 -6.28 -18.04
N GLU A 51 -16.78 -5.42 -18.17
CA GLU A 51 -15.41 -5.76 -18.58
C GLU A 51 -14.51 -6.19 -17.40
N GLN A 52 -15.03 -6.22 -16.16
CA GLN A 52 -14.32 -6.83 -15.03
C GLN A 52 -14.82 -8.23 -14.68
N ASN A 53 -15.87 -8.72 -15.35
CA ASN A 53 -16.58 -9.94 -14.95
C ASN A 53 -16.01 -11.27 -15.48
N ARG A 54 -14.71 -11.35 -15.81
CA ARG A 54 -14.07 -12.63 -16.21
C ARG A 54 -12.77 -13.00 -15.51
N LEU A 55 -12.19 -12.12 -14.68
CA LEU A 55 -10.98 -12.45 -13.91
C LEU A 55 -11.16 -12.40 -12.40
N THR A 56 -12.28 -11.89 -11.88
CA THR A 56 -12.52 -11.75 -10.43
C THR A 56 -13.56 -12.72 -9.87
N ASP A 57 -14.31 -13.44 -10.70
CA ASP A 57 -15.44 -14.28 -10.27
C ASP A 57 -15.06 -15.71 -9.81
N LEU A 58 -13.76 -15.99 -9.67
CA LEU A 58 -13.25 -17.24 -9.05
C LEU A 58 -12.60 -17.01 -7.68
N ALA A 59 -12.57 -15.78 -7.16
CA ALA A 59 -11.84 -15.46 -5.93
C ALA A 59 -12.62 -14.64 -4.87
N PHE A 60 -13.85 -14.19 -5.15
CA PHE A 60 -14.59 -13.36 -4.18
C PHE A 60 -15.97 -13.90 -3.76
N THR A 61 -16.45 -14.99 -4.35
CA THR A 61 -17.69 -15.68 -3.94
C THR A 61 -17.42 -16.79 -2.94
N ALA A 62 -16.69 -16.49 -1.88
CA ALA A 62 -16.72 -17.30 -0.66
C ALA A 62 -16.32 -16.44 0.54
N ALA A 63 -17.33 -15.93 1.24
CA ALA A 63 -17.40 -15.78 2.71
C ALA A 63 -18.09 -14.48 3.14
N ILE A 64 -19.37 -14.36 2.81
CA ILE A 64 -20.32 -13.95 3.85
C ILE A 64 -21.10 -15.23 4.17
N ASP A 65 -20.70 -15.85 5.28
CA ASP A 65 -21.55 -16.52 6.28
C ASP A 65 -20.99 -17.85 6.83
N ASP A 66 -21.10 -17.92 8.14
CA ASP A 66 -21.19 -19.06 9.06
C ASP A 66 -20.05 -20.09 9.29
N SER A 67 -19.73 -20.20 10.58
CA SER A 67 -19.28 -21.38 11.32
C SER A 67 -18.71 -22.57 10.55
N THR A 68 -17.37 -22.71 10.55
CA THR A 68 -16.71 -23.96 10.97
C THR A 68 -15.20 -23.77 11.07
N ARG A 69 -14.74 -23.98 12.29
CA ARG A 69 -13.37 -24.22 12.74
C ARG A 69 -12.62 -25.16 11.80
N THR A 70 -11.58 -24.65 11.13
CA THR A 70 -10.40 -25.45 10.75
C THR A 70 -9.14 -24.65 11.08
N GLU A 71 -8.41 -25.21 12.04
CA GLU A 71 -7.22 -24.63 12.65
C GLU A 71 -6.04 -24.84 11.70
N THR A 72 -5.77 -23.83 10.87
CA THR A 72 -4.41 -23.59 10.38
C THR A 72 -3.72 -22.72 11.43
N PRO A 73 -2.46 -22.99 11.83
CA PRO A 73 -1.77 -22.16 12.80
C PRO A 73 -1.48 -20.81 12.16
N LYS A 74 -2.45 -19.90 12.22
CA LYS A 74 -2.29 -18.49 11.92
C LYS A 74 -1.27 -17.99 12.93
N LYS A 75 -0.02 -17.92 12.50
CA LYS A 75 1.04 -17.17 13.17
C LYS A 75 0.41 -15.81 13.47
N GLN A 76 0.16 -15.53 14.74
CA GLN A 76 -0.60 -14.36 15.16
C GLN A 76 0.17 -13.14 14.69
N VAL A 77 -0.22 -12.60 13.53
CA VAL A 77 0.35 -11.35 13.03
C VAL A 77 -0.23 -10.28 13.92
N VAL A 78 0.60 -9.77 14.85
CA VAL A 78 0.25 -8.65 15.70
C VAL A 78 0.06 -7.44 14.80
N THR A 79 -1.18 -7.18 14.41
CA THR A 79 -1.54 -6.01 13.61
C THR A 79 -1.61 -4.81 14.56
N ILE A 80 -0.56 -3.99 14.57
CA ILE A 80 -0.51 -2.77 15.39
C ILE A 80 -1.49 -1.75 14.81
N LYS A 81 -2.45 -1.30 15.62
CA LYS A 81 -3.39 -0.23 15.23
C LYS A 81 -2.59 1.07 15.11
N LYS A 82 -2.36 1.51 13.88
CA LYS A 82 -1.80 2.83 13.60
C LYS A 82 -2.76 3.86 14.20
N GLY A 83 -2.32 4.61 15.20
CA GLY A 83 -3.11 5.73 15.73
C GLY A 83 -3.47 6.69 14.60
N ASP A 84 -4.64 7.30 14.67
CA ASP A 84 -5.15 8.23 13.64
C ASP A 84 -4.31 9.53 13.55
N ALA A 85 -3.42 9.75 14.51
CA ALA A 85 -2.54 10.90 14.53
C ALA A 85 -1.52 10.89 13.35
N PRO A 86 -1.25 12.05 12.74
CA PRO A 86 -0.24 12.16 11.69
C PRO A 86 1.16 11.79 12.21
N VAL A 87 1.97 11.17 11.35
CA VAL A 87 3.34 10.76 11.67
C VAL A 87 4.21 12.01 11.85
N ARG A 88 4.81 12.17 13.03
CA ARG A 88 5.75 13.26 13.30
C ARG A 88 7.16 12.88 12.89
N LYS A 89 7.92 13.86 12.38
CA LYS A 89 9.36 13.69 12.09
C LYS A 89 10.16 13.81 13.38
N ALA A 90 11.20 13.00 13.54
CA ALA A 90 12.15 13.06 14.63
C ALA A 90 13.57 12.92 14.10
N THR A 91 14.52 13.65 14.70
CA THR A 91 15.96 13.57 14.44
C THR A 91 16.63 12.97 15.68
N PHE A 92 17.45 11.94 15.49
CA PHE A 92 18.20 11.27 16.56
C PHE A 92 19.66 11.12 16.13
N THR A 93 20.58 11.14 17.08
CA THR A 93 22.00 10.89 16.84
C THR A 93 22.26 9.39 17.04
N LEU A 94 22.87 8.74 16.06
CA LEU A 94 23.34 7.35 16.14
C LEU A 94 24.85 7.30 15.99
N THR A 95 25.46 6.26 16.56
CA THR A 95 26.85 5.90 16.25
C THR A 95 26.96 5.38 14.82
N GLU A 96 28.15 5.49 14.22
CA GLU A 96 28.40 5.00 12.86
C GLU A 96 28.14 3.49 12.75
N SER A 97 28.51 2.72 13.78
CA SER A 97 28.23 1.28 13.86
C SER A 97 26.73 0.98 13.83
N ALA A 98 25.92 1.76 14.55
CA ALA A 98 24.46 1.58 14.55
C ALA A 98 23.83 1.94 13.19
N ILE A 99 24.35 2.96 12.50
CA ILE A 99 23.91 3.33 11.15
C ILE A 99 24.22 2.19 10.16
N ALA A 100 25.43 1.62 10.23
CA ALA A 100 25.82 0.49 9.41
C ALA A 100 24.94 -0.73 9.67
N HIS A 101 24.76 -1.14 10.94
CA HIS A 101 23.91 -2.26 11.31
C HIS A 101 22.46 -2.08 10.82
N LEU A 102 21.89 -0.88 11.00
CA LEU A 102 20.55 -0.55 10.53
C LEU A 102 20.43 -0.64 9.00
N ALA A 103 21.48 -0.28 8.25
CA ALA A 103 21.51 -0.41 6.80
C ALA A 103 21.50 -1.88 6.37
N THR A 104 22.42 -2.70 6.90
CA THR A 104 22.44 -4.15 6.62
C THR A 104 21.10 -4.83 6.94
N LEU A 105 20.51 -4.55 8.10
CA LEU A 105 19.22 -5.15 8.46
C LEU A 105 18.07 -4.70 7.54
N ALA A 106 18.11 -3.46 7.05
CA ALA A 106 17.10 -2.95 6.13
C ALA A 106 17.21 -3.62 4.75
N ASP A 107 18.44 -3.83 4.28
CA ASP A 107 18.74 -4.44 2.99
C ASP A 107 18.40 -5.96 3.02
N ASP A 108 18.75 -6.65 4.10
CA ASP A 108 18.47 -8.08 4.28
C ASP A 108 16.97 -8.39 4.35
N CYS A 109 16.20 -7.53 5.03
CA CYS A 109 14.78 -7.73 5.24
C CYS A 109 13.89 -7.09 4.16
N ASP A 110 14.47 -6.35 3.21
CA ASP A 110 13.75 -5.47 2.26
C ASP A 110 12.73 -4.56 2.96
N VAL A 111 13.15 -3.98 4.09
CA VAL A 111 12.31 -3.11 4.93
C VAL A 111 12.98 -1.76 5.09
N ALA A 112 12.24 -0.68 4.79
CA ALA A 112 12.72 0.68 4.98
C ALA A 112 13.24 0.92 6.42
N LYS A 113 14.39 1.58 6.55
CA LYS A 113 15.03 1.91 7.85
C LYS A 113 14.06 2.51 8.87
N SER A 114 13.20 3.45 8.44
CA SER A 114 12.21 4.07 9.33
C SER A 114 11.13 3.10 9.82
N LYS A 115 10.79 2.08 9.04
CA LYS A 115 9.83 1.02 9.41
C LYS A 115 10.48 0.05 10.40
N LEU A 116 11.75 -0.31 10.18
CA LEU A 116 12.52 -1.15 11.09
C LEU A 116 12.65 -0.50 12.48
N ILE A 117 12.99 0.79 12.55
CA ILE A 117 13.05 1.55 13.82
C ILE A 117 11.72 1.47 14.57
N ARG A 118 10.58 1.68 13.89
CA ARG A 118 9.25 1.58 14.52
C ARG A 118 9.00 0.20 15.10
N PHE A 119 9.36 -0.86 14.38
CA PHE A 119 9.20 -2.24 14.86
C PHE A 119 10.08 -2.53 16.07
N LEU A 120 11.34 -2.09 16.07
CA LEU A 120 12.25 -2.30 17.19
C LEU A 120 11.76 -1.57 18.45
N ILE A 121 11.27 -0.34 18.29
CA ILE A 121 10.68 0.44 19.39
C ILE A 121 9.46 -0.29 19.95
N GLU A 122 8.52 -0.69 19.10
CA GLU A 122 7.30 -1.38 19.52
C GLU A 122 7.62 -2.71 20.22
N HIS A 123 8.53 -3.49 19.64
CA HIS A 123 8.98 -4.76 20.22
C HIS A 123 9.56 -4.52 21.62
N HIS A 124 10.42 -3.50 21.79
CA HIS A 124 11.00 -3.17 23.08
C HIS A 124 9.98 -2.62 24.09
N PHE A 125 8.97 -1.89 23.60
CA PHE A 125 7.89 -1.36 24.41
C PHE A 125 6.99 -2.48 24.96
N ASN A 126 6.71 -3.50 24.17
CA ASN A 126 5.86 -4.63 24.54
C ASN A 126 6.56 -5.69 25.41
N LEU A 127 7.88 -5.61 25.61
CA LEU A 127 8.61 -6.47 26.55
C LEU A 127 8.25 -6.17 28.02
N THR A 128 8.20 -7.21 28.86
CA THR A 128 7.99 -7.07 30.32
C THR A 128 9.12 -6.28 30.97
N ALA A 129 8.83 -5.55 32.04
CA ALA A 129 9.80 -4.71 32.75
C ALA A 129 11.08 -5.48 33.17
N GLU A 130 10.95 -6.75 33.55
CA GLU A 130 12.09 -7.60 33.91
C GLU A 130 12.98 -7.94 32.69
N GLN A 131 12.35 -8.30 31.56
CA GLN A 131 13.06 -8.59 30.31
C GLN A 131 13.75 -7.34 29.75
N ARG A 132 13.11 -6.18 29.91
CA ARG A 132 13.70 -4.88 29.55
C ARG A 132 14.95 -4.60 30.37
N LYS A 133 14.86 -4.75 31.70
CA LYS A 133 16.00 -4.52 32.61
C LYS A 133 17.18 -5.46 32.31
N GLN A 134 16.92 -6.73 32.01
CA GLN A 134 17.97 -7.67 31.61
C GLN A 134 18.63 -7.27 30.28
N LYS A 135 17.83 -6.80 29.32
CA LYS A 135 18.34 -6.36 28.01
C LYS A 135 19.14 -5.06 28.11
N GLU A 136 18.72 -4.12 28.96
CA GLU A 136 19.48 -2.91 29.26
C GLU A 136 20.80 -3.23 29.99
N GLN A 137 20.80 -4.22 30.88
CA GLN A 137 22.02 -4.67 31.57
C GLN A 137 23.02 -5.38 30.66
N SER A 138 22.56 -6.05 29.61
CA SER A 138 23.45 -6.71 28.63
C SER A 138 23.96 -5.76 27.54
N ILE A 139 23.32 -4.60 27.38
CA ILE A 139 23.73 -3.56 26.43
C ILE A 139 24.55 -2.52 27.21
N ILE A 140 25.85 -2.79 27.37
CA ILE A 140 26.80 -1.76 27.80
C ILE A 140 27.13 -0.92 26.57
N VAL A 141 26.64 0.32 26.55
CA VAL A 141 27.06 1.34 25.59
C VAL A 141 28.27 2.04 26.19
N GLU A 142 29.43 1.89 25.57
CA GLU A 142 30.65 2.66 25.86
C GLU A 142 30.69 3.93 24.99
#